data_AF-A0A5B7SYQ1-F1
#
_entry.id   AF-A0A5B7SYQ1-F1
#
_cell.length_a   1.000
_cell.length_b   1.000
_cell.length_c   1.000
_cell.angle_alpha   90.00
_cell.angle_beta   90.00
_cell.angle_gamma   90.00
#
_symmetry.space_group_name_H-M   'P 1'
#
loop_
_entity.id
_entity.type
_entity.pdbx_description
1 polymer ?
#
loop_
_entity_poly.entity_id
_entity_poly.type
_entity_poly.pdbx_seq_one_letter_code
_entity_poly.pdbx_strand_id
1 'polypeptide(L)'
;MKIIIWIILIAGQINSYSQQEFKGIVNYGHKKSLGMGTPIGIDYNAQLVFNAFLATYTYNKDDLEGGHVNEMKSIRKNEKQAFIVGKKTTEIGLAYHMDRDTDLFKNRDIGYFYVKDSIPKMKWEIHDDTKKIGDFQCSKATTNFRGRDYTAWFSTDIPLPYGPWKLHGLPGLILEAYDTHKEIFFYFKSIEYPTSQDIDIFIPEPESEGKDWISSEKFKSEMIKRYEKAIISGRMFSEQSSAPTKSKKKMPMKNLFIEVFD
;
A
#
# COMPACT_ATOMS: atom_id res chain seq x y z
N MET A 1 25.42 -30.61 66.44
CA MET A 1 25.18 -29.25 65.88
C MET A 1 26.26 -28.96 64.84
N LYS A 2 25.93 -29.03 63.55
CA LYS A 2 26.60 -28.36 62.41
C LYS A 2 25.83 -28.76 61.14
N ILE A 3 25.01 -27.83 60.67
CA ILE A 3 24.14 -27.95 59.49
C ILE A 3 24.99 -27.63 58.26
N ILE A 4 25.01 -28.54 57.28
CA ILE A 4 25.68 -28.35 55.99
C ILE A 4 24.62 -27.82 55.01
N ILE A 5 24.75 -26.55 54.64
CA ILE A 5 23.91 -25.89 53.64
C ILE A 5 24.55 -26.15 52.27
N TRP A 6 23.89 -26.95 51.44
CA TRP A 6 24.20 -27.05 50.01
C TRP A 6 23.48 -25.92 49.28
N ILE A 7 24.23 -24.91 48.84
CA ILE A 7 23.74 -23.90 47.90
C ILE A 7 23.80 -24.54 46.51
N ILE A 8 22.65 -24.98 45.99
CA ILE A 8 22.51 -25.39 44.60
C ILE A 8 22.41 -24.10 43.78
N LEU A 9 23.51 -23.73 43.13
CA LEU A 9 23.53 -22.72 42.08
C LEU A 9 22.87 -23.34 40.83
N ILE A 10 21.57 -23.13 40.68
CA ILE A 10 20.88 -23.36 39.40
C ILE A 10 21.27 -22.19 38.50
N ALA A 11 22.37 -22.35 37.76
CA ALA A 11 22.64 -21.54 36.59
C ALA A 11 21.58 -21.88 35.55
N GLY A 12 20.48 -21.13 35.56
CA GLY A 12 19.50 -21.16 34.49
C GLY A 12 20.22 -20.80 33.20
N GLN A 13 20.39 -21.77 32.31
CA GLN A 13 20.67 -21.48 30.92
C GLN A 13 19.44 -20.73 30.38
N ILE A 14 19.57 -19.41 30.34
CA ILE A 14 18.76 -18.57 29.47
C ILE A 14 19.14 -19.01 28.07
N ASN A 15 18.45 -20.02 27.55
CA ASN A 15 18.36 -20.21 26.12
C ASN A 15 17.66 -18.96 25.61
N SER A 16 18.45 -17.95 25.24
CA SER A 16 18.04 -16.93 24.29
C SER A 16 17.78 -17.65 22.98
N TYR A 17 16.64 -18.35 22.91
CA TYR A 17 16.01 -18.69 21.65
C TYR A 17 15.65 -17.34 21.07
N SER A 18 16.58 -16.73 20.34
CA SER A 18 16.30 -15.67 19.38
C SER A 18 15.06 -16.13 18.65
N GLN A 19 13.90 -15.53 18.93
CA GLN A 19 12.66 -15.87 18.26
C GLN A 19 12.95 -15.73 16.79
N GLN A 20 13.06 -16.86 16.09
CA GLN A 20 13.20 -16.87 14.66
C GLN A 20 11.85 -16.38 14.16
N GLU A 21 11.75 -15.07 13.95
CA GLU A 21 10.51 -14.45 13.54
C GLU A 21 10.16 -14.97 12.16
N PHE A 22 9.08 -15.76 12.11
CA PHE A 22 8.57 -16.27 10.86
C PHE A 22 8.19 -15.10 9.96
N LYS A 23 8.89 -15.00 8.83
CA LYS A 23 8.54 -14.08 7.76
C LYS A 23 7.41 -14.69 6.93
N GLY A 24 6.65 -13.85 6.25
CA GLY A 24 5.66 -14.26 5.27
C GLY A 24 5.66 -13.33 4.07
N ILE A 25 5.17 -13.87 2.94
CA ILE A 25 5.04 -13.14 1.69
C ILE A 25 3.59 -13.29 1.22
N VAL A 26 2.95 -12.18 0.90
CA VAL A 26 1.65 -12.16 0.21
C VAL A 26 1.82 -11.48 -1.14
N ASN A 27 1.38 -12.14 -2.20
CA ASN A 27 1.32 -11.53 -3.52
C ASN A 27 -0.10 -11.00 -3.77
N TYR A 28 -0.17 -9.79 -4.31
CA TYR A 28 -1.40 -9.09 -4.66
C TYR A 28 -1.39 -8.67 -6.13
N GLY A 29 -2.57 -8.39 -6.66
CA GLY A 29 -2.73 -7.42 -7.75
C GLY A 29 -3.17 -6.08 -7.20
N HIS A 30 -2.70 -5.00 -7.83
CA HIS A 30 -3.04 -3.62 -7.50
C HIS A 30 -3.50 -2.92 -8.78
N LYS A 31 -4.82 -2.84 -8.94
CA LYS A 31 -5.46 -2.23 -10.08
C LYS A 31 -5.82 -0.76 -9.82
N LYS A 32 -5.43 0.12 -10.75
CA LYS A 32 -5.59 1.57 -10.67
C LYS A 32 -6.30 2.11 -11.91
N SER A 33 -7.54 2.57 -11.69
CA SER A 33 -8.50 3.05 -12.70
C SER A 33 -9.02 4.45 -12.35
N LEU A 34 -8.14 5.30 -11.80
CA LEU A 34 -8.48 6.63 -11.30
C LEU A 34 -9.21 7.47 -12.35
N GLY A 35 -10.38 8.01 -11.99
CA GLY A 35 -11.22 8.82 -12.86
C GLY A 35 -12.01 8.04 -13.92
N MET A 36 -11.91 6.70 -13.94
CA MET A 36 -12.63 5.85 -14.90
C MET A 36 -13.98 5.36 -14.34
N GLY A 37 -14.16 5.37 -13.02
CA GLY A 37 -15.37 4.92 -12.33
C GLY A 37 -15.69 3.42 -12.49
N THR A 38 -14.69 2.60 -12.84
CA THR A 38 -14.81 1.15 -13.01
C THR A 38 -13.41 0.50 -13.01
N PRO A 39 -13.25 -0.78 -12.57
CA PRO A 39 -11.94 -1.44 -12.42
C PRO A 39 -11.35 -1.94 -13.76
N ILE A 40 -11.10 -1.03 -14.70
CA ILE A 40 -10.55 -1.33 -16.04
C ILE A 40 -9.11 -0.81 -16.25
N GLY A 41 -8.52 -0.24 -15.20
CA GLY A 41 -7.25 0.46 -15.24
C GLY A 41 -6.02 -0.44 -15.32
N ILE A 42 -4.85 0.16 -15.08
CA ILE A 42 -3.58 -0.56 -15.06
C ILE A 42 -3.54 -1.50 -13.85
N ASP A 43 -3.15 -2.75 -14.09
CA ASP A 43 -2.93 -3.75 -13.05
C ASP A 43 -1.42 -3.95 -12.83
N TYR A 44 -1.02 -3.87 -11.57
CA TYR A 44 0.35 -4.08 -11.11
C TYR A 44 0.43 -5.35 -10.26
N ASN A 45 1.54 -6.08 -10.40
CA ASN A 45 1.97 -7.00 -9.38
C ASN A 45 2.44 -6.22 -8.15
N ALA A 46 2.03 -6.70 -6.99
CA ALA A 46 2.39 -6.14 -5.71
C ALA A 46 2.69 -7.24 -4.72
N GLN A 47 3.49 -6.93 -3.71
CA GLN A 47 3.93 -7.90 -2.71
C GLN A 47 3.96 -7.25 -1.33
N LEU A 48 3.52 -7.98 -0.32
CA LEU A 48 3.66 -7.64 1.10
C LEU A 48 4.60 -8.66 1.73
N VAL A 49 5.76 -8.21 2.21
CA VAL A 49 6.70 -9.03 2.99
C VAL A 49 6.59 -8.59 4.44
N PHE A 50 6.42 -9.51 5.38
CA PHE A 50 6.13 -9.17 6.77
C PHE A 50 6.72 -10.18 7.76
N ASN A 51 6.83 -9.78 9.02
CA ASN A 51 6.94 -10.64 10.19
C ASN A 51 5.97 -10.12 11.28
N ALA A 52 6.14 -10.47 12.54
CA ALA A 52 5.24 -10.04 13.61
C ALA A 52 5.20 -8.50 13.83
N PHE A 53 6.28 -7.78 13.52
CA PHE A 53 6.49 -6.37 13.87
C PHE A 53 6.61 -5.44 12.66
N LEU A 54 7.19 -5.94 11.59
CA LEU A 54 7.55 -5.23 10.38
C LEU A 54 6.72 -5.72 9.20
N ALA A 55 6.35 -4.80 8.32
CA ALA A 55 5.72 -5.14 7.04
C ALA A 55 6.06 -4.11 5.96
N THR A 56 6.40 -4.58 4.77
CA THR A 56 6.63 -3.73 3.58
C THR A 56 5.75 -4.17 2.43
N TYR A 57 4.84 -3.29 2.00
CA TYR A 57 4.10 -3.44 0.76
C TYR A 57 4.82 -2.72 -0.38
N THR A 58 5.08 -3.42 -1.48
CA THR A 58 5.75 -2.89 -2.67
C THR A 58 4.92 -3.15 -3.93
N TYR A 59 4.86 -2.19 -4.84
CA TYR A 59 4.26 -2.37 -6.17
C TYR A 59 4.97 -1.50 -7.20
N ASN A 60 4.69 -1.72 -8.49
CA ASN A 60 5.32 -0.96 -9.58
C ASN A 60 6.86 -1.09 -9.59
N LYS A 61 7.33 -2.27 -9.19
CA LYS A 61 8.74 -2.65 -9.05
C LYS A 61 9.15 -3.53 -10.23
N ASP A 62 10.34 -3.31 -10.80
CA ASP A 62 10.84 -4.04 -11.97
C ASP A 62 10.82 -5.56 -11.74
N ASP A 63 11.37 -6.05 -10.62
CA ASP A 63 11.39 -7.48 -10.28
C ASP A 63 10.00 -8.12 -10.21
N LEU A 64 8.97 -7.35 -9.83
CA LEU A 64 7.59 -7.85 -9.74
C LEU A 64 6.91 -7.89 -11.12
N GLU A 65 7.38 -7.10 -12.07
CA GLU A 65 6.77 -6.91 -13.39
C GLU A 65 7.55 -7.61 -14.51
N GLY A 66 8.63 -8.31 -14.17
CA GLY A 66 9.49 -9.01 -15.13
C GLY A 66 10.51 -8.09 -15.83
N GLY A 67 10.84 -6.95 -15.22
CA GLY A 67 11.84 -5.99 -15.72
C GLY A 67 11.30 -4.56 -15.81
N HIS A 68 12.10 -3.68 -16.43
CA HIS A 68 11.74 -2.28 -16.61
C HIS A 68 10.61 -2.12 -17.62
N VAL A 69 9.47 -1.61 -17.17
CA VAL A 69 8.30 -1.28 -17.99
C VAL A 69 8.20 0.23 -18.15
N ASN A 70 8.04 0.70 -19.39
CA ASN A 70 7.71 2.09 -19.70
C ASN A 70 6.87 2.12 -20.98
N GLU A 71 5.55 2.04 -20.83
CA GLU A 71 4.62 1.90 -21.95
C GLU A 71 3.35 2.73 -21.76
N MET A 72 2.70 3.08 -22.88
CA MET A 72 1.40 3.75 -22.88
C MET A 72 0.32 2.75 -23.32
N LYS A 73 -0.75 2.63 -22.54
CA LYS A 73 -1.89 1.75 -22.84
C LYS A 73 -3.13 2.57 -23.14
N SER A 74 -3.82 2.17 -24.20
CA SER A 74 -5.17 2.64 -24.49
C SER A 74 -6.18 1.69 -23.85
N ILE A 75 -6.92 2.20 -22.87
CA ILE A 75 -7.96 1.45 -22.15
C ILE A 75 -9.30 1.99 -22.59
N ARG A 76 -10.12 1.14 -23.22
CA ARG A 76 -11.48 1.50 -23.63
C ARG A 76 -12.47 1.13 -22.53
N LYS A 77 -13.26 2.10 -22.09
CA LYS A 77 -14.42 1.87 -21.21
C LYS A 77 -15.66 1.49 -22.01
N ASN A 78 -15.83 2.09 -23.18
CA ASN A 78 -16.90 1.81 -24.15
C ASN A 78 -16.51 2.38 -25.52
N GLU A 79 -17.39 2.28 -26.51
CA GLU A 79 -17.16 2.78 -27.87
C GLU A 79 -16.79 4.27 -27.93
N LYS A 80 -17.27 5.08 -26.98
CA LYS A 80 -17.13 6.53 -26.96
C LYS A 80 -16.03 7.04 -26.02
N GLN A 81 -15.52 6.19 -25.13
CA GLN A 81 -14.61 6.59 -24.05
C GLN A 81 -13.39 5.68 -24.01
N ALA A 82 -12.23 6.26 -24.32
CA ALA A 82 -10.91 5.66 -24.17
C ALA A 82 -10.01 6.53 -23.30
N PHE A 83 -9.14 5.89 -22.53
CA PHE A 83 -8.17 6.51 -21.65
C PHE A 83 -6.78 6.10 -22.10
N ILE A 84 -5.87 7.05 -22.18
CA ILE A 84 -4.45 6.76 -22.40
C ILE A 84 -3.76 6.83 -21.05
N VAL A 85 -3.16 5.71 -20.62
CA VAL A 85 -2.54 5.59 -19.31
C VAL A 85 -1.13 5.02 -19.46
N GLY A 86 -0.17 5.67 -18.82
CA GLY A 86 1.21 5.16 -18.75
C GLY A 86 1.37 4.10 -17.66
N LYS A 87 2.02 2.99 -17.98
CA LYS A 87 2.57 2.03 -17.01
C LYS A 87 4.08 2.20 -17.00
N LYS A 88 4.63 2.67 -15.87
CA LYS A 88 6.07 2.85 -15.68
C LYS A 88 6.53 2.29 -14.34
N THR A 89 7.50 1.38 -14.36
CA THR A 89 8.11 0.77 -13.16
C THR A 89 9.48 1.36 -12.87
N THR A 90 10.01 1.01 -11.70
CA THR A 90 11.39 1.34 -11.27
C THR A 90 11.98 0.17 -10.51
N GLU A 91 13.30 0.10 -10.39
CA GLU A 91 14.01 -0.93 -9.64
C GLU A 91 13.46 -1.15 -8.22
N ILE A 92 13.11 -0.07 -7.50
CA ILE A 92 12.59 -0.14 -6.12
C ILE A 92 11.06 -0.20 -6.08
N GLY A 93 10.38 0.37 -7.08
CA GLY A 93 8.94 0.58 -7.05
C GLY A 93 8.47 1.53 -5.95
N LEU A 94 7.16 1.58 -5.72
CA LEU A 94 6.58 2.32 -4.60
C LEU A 94 6.45 1.37 -3.41
N ALA A 95 6.92 1.81 -2.24
CA ALA A 95 7.07 0.95 -1.07
C ALA A 95 6.52 1.63 0.18
N TYR A 96 5.84 0.85 1.03
CA TYR A 96 5.20 1.31 2.27
C TYR A 96 5.59 0.35 3.39
N HIS A 97 6.43 0.83 4.29
CA HIS A 97 7.02 0.09 5.39
C HIS A 97 6.41 0.53 6.72
N MET A 98 5.95 -0.44 7.50
CA MET A 98 5.44 -0.28 8.86
C MET A 98 6.35 -0.99 9.83
N ASP A 99 6.70 -0.32 10.93
CA ASP A 99 7.34 -0.89 12.11
C ASP A 99 6.43 -0.63 13.32
N ARG A 100 5.79 -1.69 13.79
CA ARG A 100 4.83 -1.64 14.90
C ARG A 100 5.48 -1.57 16.27
N ASP A 101 6.76 -1.92 16.38
CA ASP A 101 7.48 -1.82 17.66
C ASP A 101 7.79 -0.36 17.98
N THR A 102 8.19 0.40 16.95
CA THR A 102 8.54 1.82 17.09
C THR A 102 7.44 2.81 16.66
N ASP A 103 6.25 2.30 16.29
CA ASP A 103 5.14 3.08 15.72
C ASP A 103 5.57 3.92 14.50
N LEU A 104 6.49 3.39 13.68
CA LEU A 104 7.11 4.10 12.58
C LEU A 104 6.54 3.68 11.23
N PHE A 105 6.24 4.67 10.40
CA PHE A 105 5.80 4.50 9.03
C PHE A 105 6.77 5.22 8.07
N LYS A 106 7.34 4.45 7.14
CA LYS A 106 8.27 4.93 6.10
C LYS A 106 7.73 4.54 4.74
N ASN A 107 7.70 5.45 3.78
CA ASN A 107 7.29 5.09 2.42
C ASN A 107 8.04 5.87 1.34
N ARG A 108 8.25 5.21 0.19
CA ARG A 108 8.61 5.83 -1.08
C ARG A 108 7.33 5.94 -1.90
N ASP A 109 6.70 7.10 -1.86
CA ASP A 109 5.38 7.34 -2.43
C ASP A 109 5.43 7.96 -3.84
N ILE A 110 4.27 8.21 -4.42
CA ILE A 110 4.10 8.81 -5.74
C ILE A 110 4.95 10.09 -5.91
N GLY A 111 5.65 10.19 -7.03
CA GLY A 111 6.67 11.22 -7.20
C GLY A 111 8.02 10.91 -6.60
N TYR A 112 8.16 9.72 -6.04
CA TYR A 112 9.36 9.26 -5.35
C TYR A 112 9.70 10.19 -4.18
N PHE A 113 8.67 10.57 -3.43
CA PHE A 113 8.82 11.25 -2.15
C PHE A 113 9.06 10.21 -1.07
N TYR A 114 9.98 10.49 -0.16
CA TYR A 114 10.26 9.64 0.99
C TYR A 114 9.57 10.24 2.20
N VAL A 115 8.49 9.60 2.67
CA VAL A 115 7.69 10.11 3.79
C VAL A 115 7.96 9.28 5.04
N LYS A 116 8.27 9.97 6.14
CA LYS A 116 8.47 9.37 7.46
C LYS A 116 7.48 9.99 8.45
N ASP A 117 6.70 9.15 9.12
CA ASP A 117 5.72 9.57 10.11
C ASP A 117 5.38 8.43 11.08
N SER A 118 4.42 8.65 11.98
CA SER A 118 3.78 7.60 12.77
C SER A 118 2.80 6.75 11.94
N ILE A 119 2.51 5.53 12.39
CA ILE A 119 1.55 4.66 11.72
C ILE A 119 0.14 5.29 11.78
N PRO A 120 -0.52 5.53 10.62
CA PRO A 120 -1.79 6.23 10.60
C PRO A 120 -2.93 5.35 11.12
N LYS A 121 -3.57 5.75 12.22
CA LYS A 121 -4.69 5.00 12.80
C LYS A 121 -5.95 5.08 11.92
N MET A 122 -6.51 3.92 11.58
CA MET A 122 -7.76 3.81 10.83
C MET A 122 -8.90 3.40 11.75
N LYS A 123 -10.08 4.02 11.56
CA LYS A 123 -11.31 3.62 12.26
C LYS A 123 -12.07 2.67 11.36
N TRP A 124 -11.95 1.37 11.64
CA TRP A 124 -12.65 0.32 10.92
C TRP A 124 -14.01 0.05 11.54
N GLU A 125 -15.02 -0.11 10.69
CA GLU A 125 -16.32 -0.68 11.03
C GLU A 125 -16.37 -2.10 10.49
N ILE A 126 -16.46 -3.10 11.37
CA ILE A 126 -16.54 -4.52 11.00
C ILE A 126 -18.01 -4.89 10.81
N HIS A 127 -18.30 -5.66 9.76
CA HIS A 127 -19.64 -6.10 9.40
C HIS A 127 -19.75 -7.63 9.43
N ASP A 128 -20.98 -8.13 9.56
CA ASP A 128 -21.28 -9.57 9.59
C ASP A 128 -21.19 -10.25 8.21
N ASP A 129 -21.04 -9.47 7.13
CA ASP A 129 -20.82 -10.00 5.80
C ASP A 129 -19.53 -10.83 5.77
N THR A 130 -19.63 -12.04 5.23
CA THR A 130 -18.47 -12.90 5.02
C THR A 130 -18.34 -13.33 3.57
N LYS A 131 -17.12 -13.66 3.16
CA LYS A 131 -16.83 -14.25 1.86
C LYS A 131 -15.58 -15.11 1.92
N LYS A 132 -15.45 -16.06 0.99
CA LYS A 132 -14.23 -16.87 0.83
C LYS A 132 -13.27 -16.22 -0.17
N ILE A 133 -11.98 -16.08 0.18
CA ILE A 133 -10.91 -15.65 -0.73
C ILE A 133 -9.77 -16.66 -0.64
N GLY A 134 -9.46 -17.32 -1.76
CA GLY A 134 -8.56 -18.49 -1.72
C GLY A 134 -9.15 -19.54 -0.78
N ASP A 135 -8.38 -19.93 0.23
CA ASP A 135 -8.81 -20.87 1.28
C ASP A 135 -9.31 -20.20 2.56
N PHE A 136 -9.29 -18.88 2.62
CA PHE A 136 -9.55 -18.12 3.84
C PHE A 136 -11.00 -17.64 3.91
N GLN A 137 -11.60 -17.78 5.09
CA GLN A 137 -12.86 -17.13 5.39
C GLN A 137 -12.58 -15.68 5.78
N CYS A 138 -13.18 -14.73 5.07
CA CYS A 138 -12.98 -13.32 5.30
C CYS A 138 -14.22 -12.64 5.85
N SER A 139 -14.01 -11.68 6.73
CA SER A 139 -15.03 -10.75 7.21
C SER A 139 -14.85 -9.40 6.52
N LYS A 140 -15.95 -8.68 6.33
CA LYS A 140 -15.95 -7.35 5.73
C LYS A 140 -15.65 -6.28 6.79
N ALA A 141 -14.92 -5.26 6.39
CA ALA A 141 -14.79 -4.02 7.13
C ALA A 141 -14.85 -2.80 6.20
N THR A 142 -15.28 -1.66 6.71
CA THR A 142 -15.27 -0.38 5.97
C THR A 142 -14.52 0.70 6.75
N THR A 143 -13.92 1.64 6.03
CA THR A 143 -13.31 2.82 6.64
C THR A 143 -13.28 3.98 5.65
N ASN A 144 -13.25 5.22 6.15
CA ASN A 144 -12.88 6.39 5.36
C ASN A 144 -11.40 6.70 5.62
N PHE A 145 -10.58 6.65 4.58
CA PHE A 145 -9.15 6.89 4.69
C PHE A 145 -8.63 7.67 3.48
N ARG A 146 -7.88 8.75 3.76
CA ARG A 146 -7.27 9.64 2.75
C ARG A 146 -8.26 10.10 1.67
N GLY A 147 -9.47 10.44 2.10
CA GLY A 147 -10.55 10.97 1.27
C GLY A 147 -11.22 9.95 0.33
N ARG A 148 -11.14 8.65 0.66
CA ARG A 148 -11.90 7.58 0.01
C ARG A 148 -12.56 6.66 1.03
N ASP A 149 -13.73 6.15 0.66
CA ASP A 149 -14.40 5.08 1.40
C ASP A 149 -13.92 3.73 0.85
N TYR A 150 -13.27 2.97 1.72
CA TYR A 150 -12.76 1.64 1.42
C TYR A 150 -13.66 0.56 2.01
N THR A 151 -13.89 -0.50 1.24
CA THR A 151 -14.30 -1.80 1.75
C THR A 151 -13.10 -2.72 1.73
N ALA A 152 -12.82 -3.38 2.85
CA ALA A 152 -11.77 -4.38 3.00
C ALA A 152 -12.37 -5.73 3.41
N TRP A 153 -11.70 -6.80 3.00
CA TRP A 153 -12.01 -8.16 3.39
C TRP A 153 -10.76 -8.77 4.01
N PHE A 154 -10.86 -9.17 5.27
CA PHE A 154 -9.74 -9.63 6.07
C PHE A 154 -10.02 -11.00 6.67
N SER A 155 -8.98 -11.80 6.90
CA SER A 155 -9.10 -13.11 7.56
C SER A 155 -8.29 -13.14 8.85
N THR A 156 -8.91 -13.62 9.93
CA THR A 156 -8.28 -13.87 11.23
C THR A 156 -7.48 -15.17 11.27
N ASP A 157 -7.59 -16.01 10.23
CA ASP A 157 -6.75 -17.22 10.08
C ASP A 157 -5.26 -16.84 9.99
N ILE A 158 -4.98 -15.62 9.55
CA ILE A 158 -3.66 -14.99 9.58
C ILE A 158 -3.79 -13.75 10.49
N PRO A 159 -3.55 -13.88 11.82
CA PRO A 159 -3.83 -12.84 12.81
C PRO A 159 -2.77 -11.73 12.82
N LEU A 160 -2.45 -11.19 11.64
CA LEU A 160 -1.49 -10.12 11.45
C LEU A 160 -2.20 -8.91 10.88
N PRO A 161 -2.07 -7.72 11.51
CA PRO A 161 -2.90 -6.57 11.22
C PRO A 161 -2.39 -5.78 10.00
N TYR A 162 -1.95 -6.45 8.95
CA TYR A 162 -1.38 -5.83 7.76
C TYR A 162 -2.31 -5.93 6.55
N GLY A 163 -1.95 -5.23 5.48
CA GLY A 163 -2.71 -5.20 4.25
C GLY A 163 -1.96 -4.52 3.11
N PRO A 164 -2.61 -4.42 1.95
CA PRO A 164 -2.03 -3.76 0.80
C PRO A 164 -1.98 -2.25 0.97
N TRP A 165 -0.98 -1.62 0.33
CA TRP A 165 -0.75 -0.18 0.36
C TRP A 165 -0.51 0.34 1.79
N LYS A 166 -1.39 1.21 2.29
CA LYS A 166 -1.33 1.78 3.64
C LYS A 166 -2.36 1.16 4.58
N LEU A 167 -3.24 0.29 4.08
CA LEU A 167 -4.36 -0.28 4.84
C LEU A 167 -3.84 -1.33 5.82
N HIS A 168 -4.21 -1.16 7.09
CA HIS A 168 -3.76 -2.01 8.20
C HIS A 168 -4.70 -1.84 9.41
N GLY A 169 -4.45 -2.58 10.48
CA GLY A 169 -5.11 -2.37 11.79
C GLY A 169 -6.40 -3.15 12.02
N LEU A 170 -6.78 -4.03 11.09
CA LEU A 170 -7.82 -5.04 11.31
C LEU A 170 -7.24 -6.22 12.11
N PRO A 171 -8.06 -7.05 12.80
CA PRO A 171 -7.57 -8.16 13.63
C PRO A 171 -7.03 -9.35 12.81
N GLY A 172 -6.87 -9.20 11.51
CA GLY A 172 -6.32 -10.19 10.61
C GLY A 172 -5.86 -9.56 9.30
N LEU A 173 -5.23 -10.36 8.45
CA LEU A 173 -4.63 -9.90 7.21
C LEU A 173 -5.71 -9.48 6.20
N ILE A 174 -5.57 -8.27 5.63
CA ILE A 174 -6.43 -7.79 4.55
C ILE A 174 -6.05 -8.48 3.25
N LEU A 175 -6.93 -9.35 2.75
CA LEU A 175 -6.71 -10.08 1.50
C LEU A 175 -7.24 -9.31 0.27
N GLU A 176 -8.26 -8.48 0.46
CA GLU A 176 -8.82 -7.68 -0.63
C GLU A 176 -9.30 -6.33 -0.10
N ALA A 177 -9.09 -5.26 -0.85
CA ALA A 177 -9.67 -3.96 -0.51
C ALA A 177 -9.93 -3.13 -1.77
N TYR A 178 -11.01 -2.35 -1.77
CA TYR A 178 -11.35 -1.46 -2.87
C TYR A 178 -12.07 -0.21 -2.40
N ASP A 179 -11.94 0.87 -3.17
CA ASP A 179 -12.77 2.04 -2.99
C ASP A 179 -14.17 1.85 -3.60
N THR A 180 -15.11 2.77 -3.31
CA THR A 180 -16.53 2.69 -3.73
C THR A 180 -16.73 2.29 -5.20
N HIS A 181 -15.87 2.74 -6.10
CA HIS A 181 -16.00 2.52 -7.55
C HIS A 181 -15.00 1.48 -8.09
N LYS A 182 -14.21 0.85 -7.21
CA LYS A 182 -13.07 -0.02 -7.55
C LYS A 182 -12.10 0.65 -8.54
N GLU A 183 -11.97 1.97 -8.45
CA GLU A 183 -10.90 2.69 -9.12
C GLU A 183 -9.56 2.36 -8.49
N ILE A 184 -9.56 2.04 -7.21
CA ILE A 184 -8.44 1.40 -6.51
C ILE A 184 -8.92 0.03 -6.06
N PHE A 185 -8.23 -1.02 -6.51
CA PHE A 185 -8.58 -2.38 -6.15
C PHE A 185 -7.33 -3.21 -5.88
N PHE A 186 -7.23 -3.73 -4.67
CA PHE A 186 -6.22 -4.67 -4.23
C PHE A 186 -6.86 -6.05 -4.10
N TYR A 187 -6.28 -7.07 -4.71
CA TYR A 187 -6.80 -8.43 -4.65
C TYR A 187 -5.70 -9.45 -4.39
N PHE A 188 -5.99 -10.39 -3.50
CA PHE A 188 -5.12 -11.50 -3.13
C PHE A 188 -4.80 -12.40 -4.33
N LYS A 189 -3.54 -12.84 -4.43
CA LYS A 189 -3.10 -13.88 -5.38
C LYS A 189 -2.61 -15.13 -4.67
N SER A 190 -1.68 -14.98 -3.73
CA SER A 190 -1.12 -16.10 -2.97
C SER A 190 -0.48 -15.63 -1.67
N ILE A 191 -0.28 -16.57 -0.74
CA ILE A 191 0.50 -16.37 0.48
C ILE A 191 1.44 -17.55 0.70
N GLU A 192 2.62 -17.24 1.23
CA GLU A 192 3.53 -18.21 1.82
C GLU A 192 3.86 -17.74 3.24
N TYR A 193 3.34 -18.44 4.26
CA TYR A 193 3.55 -18.12 5.66
C TYR A 193 3.49 -19.39 6.54
N PRO A 194 4.59 -19.74 7.26
CA PRO A 194 5.91 -19.12 7.18
C PRO A 194 6.55 -19.33 5.80
N THR A 195 7.32 -18.35 5.32
CA THR A 195 8.08 -18.53 4.07
C THR A 195 9.40 -19.24 4.33
N SER A 196 9.77 -20.10 3.39
CA SER A 196 11.08 -20.74 3.30
C SER A 196 12.11 -19.90 2.54
N GLN A 197 11.65 -18.82 1.89
CA GLN A 197 12.50 -17.95 1.10
C GLN A 197 13.37 -17.07 2.01
N ASP A 198 14.64 -16.96 1.66
CA ASP A 198 15.53 -15.96 2.26
C ASP A 198 15.21 -14.59 1.68
N ILE A 199 14.25 -13.90 2.30
CA ILE A 199 13.77 -12.58 1.88
C ILE A 199 13.91 -11.58 3.01
N ASP A 200 14.41 -10.40 2.70
CA ASP A 200 14.46 -9.29 3.65
C ASP A 200 13.24 -8.39 3.54
N ILE A 201 12.82 -7.87 4.69
CA ILE A 201 11.79 -6.85 4.76
C ILE A 201 12.46 -5.53 4.36
N PHE A 202 12.37 -5.22 3.07
CA PHE A 202 12.95 -4.03 2.48
C PHE A 202 12.41 -2.74 3.12
N ILE A 203 13.30 -1.80 3.45
CA ILE A 203 12.94 -0.45 3.92
C ILE A 203 13.35 0.53 2.83
N PRO A 204 12.43 1.36 2.28
CA PRO A 204 12.82 2.37 1.30
C PRO A 204 13.68 3.45 1.96
N GLU A 205 14.87 3.71 1.43
CA GLU A 205 15.77 4.75 1.95
C GLU A 205 16.10 5.82 0.88
N PRO A 206 16.11 7.12 1.25
CA PRO A 206 16.23 8.22 0.31
C PRO A 206 17.66 8.47 -0.17
N GLU A 207 18.67 7.94 0.55
CA GLU A 207 20.10 8.05 0.21
C GLU A 207 20.40 7.52 -1.20
N SER A 208 19.70 6.47 -1.62
CA SER A 208 19.79 5.89 -2.96
C SER A 208 19.35 6.84 -4.10
N GLU A 209 18.64 7.91 -3.78
CA GLU A 209 18.07 8.85 -4.76
C GLU A 209 18.49 10.31 -4.55
N GLY A 210 19.37 10.59 -3.58
CA GLY A 210 19.76 11.96 -3.24
C GLY A 210 18.57 12.81 -2.76
N LYS A 211 17.66 12.21 -1.98
CA LYS A 211 16.50 12.90 -1.38
C LYS A 211 16.57 12.87 0.14
N ASP A 212 15.66 13.60 0.77
CA ASP A 212 15.47 13.59 2.22
C ASP A 212 14.09 13.05 2.59
N TRP A 213 13.99 12.59 3.84
CA TRP A 213 12.72 12.27 4.48
C TRP A 213 11.88 13.55 4.68
N ILE A 214 10.59 13.48 4.34
CA ILE A 214 9.61 14.54 4.59
C ILE A 214 8.47 14.03 5.48
N SER A 215 7.76 14.92 6.17
CA SER A 215 6.57 14.57 6.94
C SER A 215 5.35 14.31 6.05
N SER A 216 4.32 13.64 6.58
CA SER A 216 3.06 13.47 5.84
C SER A 216 2.39 14.80 5.48
N GLU A 217 2.52 15.82 6.33
CA GLU A 217 1.98 17.15 6.06
C GLU A 217 2.71 17.84 4.90
N LYS A 218 4.05 17.74 4.87
CA LYS A 218 4.84 18.24 3.75
C LYS A 218 4.47 17.51 2.47
N PHE A 219 4.33 16.18 2.51
CA PHE A 219 3.87 15.38 1.37
C PHE A 219 2.49 15.83 0.87
N LYS A 220 1.50 16.01 1.77
CA LYS A 220 0.17 16.56 1.45
C LYS A 220 0.31 17.87 0.67
N SER A 221 1.10 18.81 1.19
CA SER A 221 1.29 20.12 0.55
C SER A 221 1.91 20.01 -0.86
N GLU A 222 2.87 19.11 -1.07
CA GLU A 222 3.50 18.90 -2.37
C GLU A 222 2.55 18.22 -3.36
N MET A 223 1.67 17.33 -2.89
CA MET A 223 0.64 16.70 -3.72
C MET A 223 -0.45 17.69 -4.14
N ILE A 224 -0.87 18.60 -3.25
CA ILE A 224 -1.79 19.69 -3.60
C ILE A 224 -1.16 20.60 -4.66
N LYS A 225 0.09 21.02 -4.49
CA LYS A 225 0.80 21.84 -5.50
C LYS A 225 0.89 21.14 -6.85
N ARG A 226 1.18 19.83 -6.87
CA ARG A 226 1.22 19.03 -8.10
C ARG A 226 -0.14 18.97 -8.77
N TYR A 227 -1.20 18.78 -7.99
CA TYR A 227 -2.57 18.81 -8.48
C TYR A 227 -2.92 20.16 -9.10
N GLU A 228 -2.62 21.28 -8.42
CA GLU A 228 -2.85 22.63 -8.93
C GLU A 228 -2.10 22.90 -10.23
N LYS A 229 -0.81 22.54 -10.29
CA LYS A 229 0.00 22.64 -11.52
C LYS A 229 -0.62 21.87 -12.68
N ALA A 230 -1.07 20.63 -12.45
CA ALA A 230 -1.71 19.82 -13.49
C ALA A 230 -2.98 20.48 -14.04
N ILE A 231 -3.79 21.08 -13.17
CA ILE A 231 -5.00 21.84 -13.57
C ILE A 231 -4.61 23.08 -14.40
N ILE A 232 -3.60 23.84 -13.96
CA ILE A 232 -3.16 25.05 -14.66
C ILE A 232 -2.59 24.69 -16.04
N SER A 233 -1.70 23.69 -16.13
CA SER A 233 -1.11 23.23 -17.39
C SER A 233 -2.18 22.73 -18.37
N GLY A 234 -3.18 21.99 -17.89
CA GLY A 234 -4.31 21.56 -18.72
C GLY A 234 -5.13 22.73 -19.28
N ARG A 235 -5.34 23.79 -18.49
CA ARG A 235 -6.00 25.02 -18.95
C ARG A 235 -5.18 25.73 -20.02
N MET A 236 -3.89 25.95 -19.78
CA MET A 236 -2.99 26.58 -20.77
C MET A 236 -3.01 25.83 -22.11
N PHE A 237 -2.95 24.49 -22.08
CA PHE A 237 -3.04 23.68 -23.29
C PHE A 237 -4.36 23.87 -24.04
N SER A 238 -5.49 23.92 -23.32
CA SER A 238 -6.81 24.12 -23.95
C SER A 238 -6.95 25.50 -24.59
N GLU A 239 -6.41 26.55 -23.96
CA GLU A 239 -6.40 27.91 -24.49
C GLU A 239 -5.53 28.02 -25.75
N GLN A 240 -4.33 27.44 -25.73
CA GLN A 240 -3.43 27.43 -26.89
C GLN A 240 -3.98 26.64 -28.07
N SER A 241 -4.66 25.52 -27.81
CA SER A 241 -5.19 24.64 -28.86
C SER A 241 -6.51 25.13 -29.47
N SER A 242 -7.06 26.27 -29.03
CA SER A 242 -8.41 26.74 -29.39
C SER A 242 -9.50 25.68 -29.16
N ALA A 243 -9.21 24.68 -28.32
CA ALA A 243 -10.16 23.63 -27.98
C ALA A 243 -11.23 24.27 -27.09
N PRO A 244 -12.53 24.05 -27.35
CA PRO A 244 -13.57 24.59 -26.51
C PRO A 244 -13.37 24.08 -25.08
N THR A 245 -13.25 25.00 -24.11
CA THR A 245 -13.20 24.72 -22.67
C THR A 245 -14.56 24.16 -22.23
N LYS A 246 -14.85 22.90 -22.57
CA LYS A 246 -16.18 22.29 -22.40
C LYS A 246 -16.58 22.01 -20.94
N SER A 247 -15.76 22.37 -19.95
CA SER A 247 -16.11 22.19 -18.54
C SER A 247 -15.46 23.26 -17.66
N LYS A 248 -16.29 24.12 -17.05
CA LYS A 248 -15.89 24.96 -15.90
C LYS A 248 -15.61 24.13 -14.64
N LYS A 249 -15.93 22.82 -14.63
CA LYS A 249 -15.81 21.95 -13.47
C LYS A 249 -14.37 21.44 -13.35
N LYS A 250 -13.67 21.84 -12.28
CA LYS A 250 -12.32 21.38 -11.92
C LYS A 250 -12.32 19.85 -11.84
N MET A 251 -11.37 19.20 -12.52
CA MET A 251 -11.22 17.74 -12.41
C MET A 251 -10.91 17.38 -10.95
N PRO A 252 -11.70 16.52 -10.29
CA PRO A 252 -11.46 16.16 -8.88
C PRO A 252 -10.09 15.53 -8.65
N MET A 253 -9.46 15.81 -7.51
CA MET A 253 -8.15 15.23 -7.15
C MET A 253 -8.19 13.69 -7.12
N LYS A 254 -9.32 13.10 -6.70
CA LYS A 254 -9.57 11.66 -6.73
C LYS A 254 -9.49 11.01 -8.12
N ASN A 255 -9.55 11.80 -9.19
CA ASN A 255 -9.38 11.26 -10.55
C ASN A 255 -7.90 11.11 -10.93
N LEU A 256 -6.97 11.67 -10.14
CA LEU A 256 -5.54 11.68 -10.42
C LEU A 256 -4.73 10.93 -9.37
N PHE A 257 -5.17 10.95 -8.12
CA PHE A 257 -4.40 10.43 -7.00
C PHE A 257 -5.22 9.47 -6.15
N ILE A 258 -4.55 8.43 -5.64
CA ILE A 258 -5.14 7.50 -4.66
C ILE A 258 -5.49 8.23 -3.37
N GLU A 259 -4.61 9.12 -2.90
CA GLU A 259 -4.90 9.99 -1.77
C GLU A 259 -5.54 11.29 -2.24
N VAL A 260 -6.62 11.65 -1.58
CA VAL A 260 -7.38 12.86 -1.81
C VAL A 260 -7.16 13.78 -0.63
N PHE A 261 -6.70 14.98 -0.93
CA PHE A 261 -6.41 16.01 0.06
C PHE A 261 -7.32 17.20 -0.23
N ASP A 262 -8.05 17.60 0.81
CA ASP A 262 -8.84 18.84 0.83
C ASP A 262 -7.98 20.03 1.26
#